data_AF-A0A2P4Y384-F1
#
_entry.id   AF-A0A2P4Y384-F1
#
_cell.length_a   1.000
_cell.length_b   1.000
_cell.length_c   1.000
_cell.angle_alpha   90.00
_cell.angle_beta   90.00
_cell.angle_gamma   90.00
#
_symmetry.space_group_name_H-M   'P 1'
#
loop_
_entity.id
_entity.type
_entity.pdbx_description
1 polymer ?
#
loop_
_entity_poly.entity_id
_entity_poly.type
_entity_poly.pdbx_seq_one_letter_code
_entity_poly.pdbx_strand_id
1 'polypeptide(L)'
;MPPEAGLPPTEDQTADDAEGAPSQSIVLPPVINLSIERLQCDGVFLLDDTLSLYLWVGRSAPPELLESLFGVPSMEGVDCSQLQLLAPHDDTSNRVDAILTAIRAERLPYQNVVIMREGDPAEGRFFWKLVEDRASFPGGSYSYSEYLGQISRMSLSGGSGGR
;
A
#
# COMPACT_ATOMS: atom_id res chain seq x y z
N MET A 1 -10.98 -3.69 -2.94
CA MET A 1 -10.18 -4.88 -3.29
C MET A 1 -10.90 -5.63 -4.41
N PRO A 2 -10.22 -6.05 -5.49
CA PRO A 2 -10.82 -6.89 -6.54
C PRO A 2 -11.37 -8.22 -5.97
N PRO A 3 -12.41 -8.82 -6.57
CA PRO A 3 -13.03 -10.04 -6.03
C PRO A 3 -12.10 -11.27 -6.02
N GLU A 4 -11.05 -11.28 -6.84
CA GLU A 4 -10.06 -12.35 -6.94
C GLU A 4 -8.87 -12.23 -5.97
N ALA A 5 -8.61 -11.03 -5.44
CA ALA A 5 -7.38 -10.79 -4.68
C ALA A 5 -7.35 -11.55 -3.33
N GLY A 6 -6.25 -12.22 -2.98
CA GLY A 6 -6.16 -13.05 -1.79
C GLY A 6 -6.79 -14.45 -1.94
N LEU A 7 -7.30 -14.79 -3.13
CA LEU A 7 -7.72 -16.15 -3.48
C LEU A 7 -6.65 -16.81 -4.37
N PRO A 8 -6.58 -18.15 -4.41
CA PRO A 8 -5.70 -18.84 -5.34
C PRO A 8 -6.04 -18.51 -6.79
N PRO A 9 -5.05 -18.48 -7.71
CA PRO A 9 -5.28 -18.23 -9.12
C PRO A 9 -6.17 -19.32 -9.71
N THR A 10 -7.11 -18.93 -10.55
CA THR A 10 -7.89 -19.86 -11.38
C THR A 10 -6.96 -20.54 -12.39
N GLU A 11 -7.22 -21.81 -12.73
CA GLU A 11 -6.34 -22.67 -13.55
C GLU A 11 -5.85 -22.01 -14.87
N ASP A 12 -6.60 -21.09 -15.46
CA ASP A 12 -6.22 -20.32 -16.65
C ASP A 12 -5.03 -19.34 -16.47
N GLN A 13 -4.63 -19.02 -15.24
CA GLN A 13 -3.51 -18.09 -14.93
C GLN A 13 -2.19 -18.81 -14.60
N THR A 14 -2.19 -20.14 -14.54
CA THR A 14 -1.01 -20.93 -14.15
C THR A 14 0.02 -21.13 -15.27
N ALA A 15 -0.20 -20.54 -16.45
CA ALA A 15 0.58 -20.85 -17.65
C ALA A 15 1.85 -20.01 -17.87
N ASP A 16 2.07 -18.91 -17.12
CA ASP A 16 3.19 -17.98 -17.42
C ASP A 16 4.32 -17.94 -16.37
N ASP A 17 4.15 -18.56 -15.18
CA ASP A 17 5.18 -18.58 -14.13
C ASP A 17 5.35 -19.99 -13.54
N ALA A 18 6.31 -20.76 -14.05
CA ALA A 18 6.79 -21.98 -13.42
C ALA A 18 8.28 -21.84 -13.08
N GLU A 19 8.62 -21.76 -11.79
CA GLU A 19 9.54 -22.68 -11.09
C GLU A 19 9.78 -22.23 -9.62
N GLY A 20 9.29 -22.99 -8.62
CA GLY A 20 9.82 -22.95 -7.24
C GLY A 20 8.83 -22.89 -6.06
N ALA A 21 8.59 -24.05 -5.44
CA ALA A 21 7.95 -24.32 -4.13
C ALA A 21 6.41 -24.12 -4.02
N PRO A 22 5.70 -24.95 -3.21
CA PRO A 22 4.26 -24.82 -2.97
C PRO A 22 4.00 -23.69 -1.97
N SER A 23 4.37 -22.47 -2.34
CA SER A 23 3.79 -21.27 -1.75
C SER A 23 2.35 -21.26 -2.24
N GLN A 24 1.36 -21.10 -1.36
CA GLN A 24 -0.01 -20.83 -1.77
C GLN A 24 0.01 -19.58 -2.67
N SER A 25 0.10 -19.77 -3.98
CA SER A 25 0.06 -18.65 -4.92
C SER A 25 -1.33 -18.07 -4.79
N ILE A 26 -1.40 -16.80 -4.44
CA ILE A 26 -2.65 -16.05 -4.41
C ILE A 26 -2.54 -14.93 -5.42
N VAL A 27 -3.67 -14.44 -5.90
CA VAL A 27 -3.70 -13.23 -6.72
C VAL A 27 -3.48 -12.03 -5.81
N LEU A 28 -2.40 -11.28 -6.01
CA LEU A 28 -2.17 -10.04 -5.26
C LEU A 28 -3.03 -8.90 -5.83
N PRO A 29 -3.50 -7.95 -4.98
CA PRO A 29 -4.18 -6.75 -5.47
C PRO A 29 -3.28 -5.96 -6.43
N PRO A 30 -3.86 -5.24 -7.42
CA PRO A 30 -3.08 -4.41 -8.31
C PRO A 30 -2.34 -3.31 -7.54
N VAL A 31 -1.08 -3.12 -7.87
CA VAL A 31 -0.27 -2.02 -7.33
C VAL A 31 -0.78 -0.71 -7.92
N ILE A 32 -0.90 0.30 -7.07
CA ILE A 32 -1.31 1.65 -7.45
C ILE A 32 -0.15 2.63 -7.26
N ASN A 33 -0.21 3.75 -7.97
CA ASN A 33 0.74 4.85 -7.86
C ASN A 33 0.90 5.33 -6.41
N LEU A 34 2.13 5.72 -6.06
CA LEU A 34 2.49 6.18 -4.72
C LEU A 34 2.18 7.68 -4.58
N SER A 35 0.90 8.03 -4.68
CA SER A 35 0.38 9.39 -4.51
C SER A 35 -0.81 9.44 -3.56
N ILE A 36 -0.92 10.54 -2.80
CA ILE A 36 -2.03 10.91 -1.91
C ILE A 36 -3.35 10.89 -2.67
N GLU A 37 -3.36 11.24 -3.97
CA GLU A 37 -4.59 11.25 -4.78
C GLU A 37 -5.24 9.85 -4.89
N ARG A 38 -4.46 8.79 -4.64
CA ARG A 38 -4.92 7.40 -4.69
C ARG A 38 -5.55 6.95 -3.37
N LEU A 39 -5.39 7.70 -2.30
CA LEU A 39 -5.96 7.39 -0.99
C LEU A 39 -7.37 7.96 -0.88
N GLN A 40 -8.36 7.07 -0.97
CA GLN A 40 -9.77 7.43 -0.82
C GLN A 40 -10.21 7.28 0.63
N CYS A 41 -11.04 8.21 1.11
CA CYS A 41 -11.51 8.22 2.50
C CYS A 41 -12.36 6.99 2.87
N ASP A 42 -12.94 6.30 1.90
CA ASP A 42 -13.75 5.09 2.05
C ASP A 42 -12.95 3.79 1.83
N GLY A 43 -11.63 3.88 1.77
CA GLY A 43 -10.75 2.74 1.51
C GLY A 43 -9.83 2.37 2.67
N VAL A 44 -9.22 1.19 2.54
CA VAL A 44 -8.08 0.73 3.34
C VAL A 44 -6.96 0.37 2.38
N PHE A 45 -5.75 0.87 2.65
CA PHE A 45 -4.61 0.79 1.74
C PHE A 45 -3.42 0.17 2.45
N LEU A 46 -2.73 -0.74 1.75
CA LEU A 46 -1.52 -1.38 2.22
C LEU A 46 -0.32 -0.78 1.47
N LEU A 47 0.69 -0.33 2.22
CA LEU A 47 1.98 0.11 1.68
C LEU A 47 3.09 -0.77 2.25
N ASP A 48 3.91 -1.32 1.36
CA ASP A 48 5.11 -2.08 1.71
C ASP A 48 6.37 -1.23 1.46
N ASP A 49 7.18 -0.99 2.49
CA ASP A 49 8.48 -0.32 2.37
C ASP A 49 9.68 -1.25 2.57
N THR A 50 9.46 -2.57 2.50
CA THR A 50 10.44 -3.64 2.77
C THR A 50 10.84 -3.82 4.24
N LEU A 51 10.62 -2.83 5.12
CA LEU A 51 10.90 -2.93 6.56
C LEU A 51 9.62 -3.13 7.38
N SER A 52 8.52 -2.54 6.94
CA SER A 52 7.22 -2.55 7.60
C SER A 52 6.12 -2.51 6.56
N LEU A 53 4.97 -3.05 6.94
CA LEU A 53 3.73 -2.97 6.20
C LEU A 53 2.87 -1.91 6.87
N TYR A 54 2.40 -0.92 6.12
CA TYR A 54 1.56 0.14 6.64
C TYR A 54 0.14 -0.05 6.16
N LEU A 55 -0.80 -0.11 7.09
CA LEU A 55 -2.23 -0.19 6.80
C LEU A 55 -2.86 1.17 7.11
N TRP A 56 -3.12 1.94 6.06
CA TRP A 56 -3.78 3.24 6.16
C TRP A 56 -5.30 3.06 6.01
N VAL A 57 -6.06 3.58 6.97
CA VAL A 57 -7.51 3.43 7.05
C VAL A 57 -8.17 4.79 6.84
N GLY A 58 -8.96 4.92 5.77
CA GLY A 58 -9.71 6.13 5.50
C GLY A 58 -10.77 6.41 6.57
N ARG A 59 -11.07 7.68 6.81
CA ARG A 59 -12.03 8.09 7.87
C ARG A 59 -13.45 7.56 7.68
N SER A 60 -13.81 7.19 6.45
CA SER A 60 -15.12 6.70 6.03
C SER A 60 -15.06 5.24 5.54
N ALA A 61 -14.03 4.49 5.95
CA ALA A 61 -13.93 3.07 5.64
C ALA A 61 -15.20 2.32 6.09
N PRO A 62 -15.71 1.36 5.30
CA PRO A 62 -16.95 0.64 5.59
C PRO A 62 -16.90 -0.05 6.97
N PRO A 63 -17.93 0.09 7.83
CA PRO A 63 -17.97 -0.57 9.13
C PRO A 63 -17.76 -2.07 9.06
N GLU A 64 -18.30 -2.74 8.04
CA GLU A 64 -18.16 -4.18 7.84
C GLU A 64 -16.70 -4.59 7.64
N LEU A 65 -15.91 -3.74 6.95
CA LEU A 65 -14.48 -3.94 6.76
C LEU A 65 -13.71 -3.70 8.06
N LEU A 66 -14.08 -2.67 8.83
CA LEU A 66 -13.45 -2.37 10.12
C LEU A 66 -13.73 -3.44 11.17
N GLU A 67 -14.95 -3.97 11.22
CA GLU A 67 -15.33 -5.07 12.10
C GLU A 67 -14.56 -6.33 11.75
N SER A 68 -14.48 -6.67 10.46
CA SER A 68 -13.71 -7.81 9.96
C SER A 68 -12.21 -7.73 10.28
N LEU A 69 -11.58 -6.56 10.10
CA LEU A 69 -10.14 -6.41 10.27
C LEU A 69 -9.72 -6.16 11.72
N PHE A 70 -10.51 -5.39 12.46
CA PHE A 70 -10.12 -4.84 13.76
C PHE A 70 -11.13 -5.11 14.88
N GLY A 71 -12.33 -5.60 14.57
CA GLY A 71 -13.39 -5.85 15.55
C GLY A 71 -14.04 -4.58 16.10
N VAL A 72 -13.89 -3.45 15.40
CA VAL A 72 -14.47 -2.16 15.80
C VAL A 72 -15.42 -1.64 14.70
N PRO A 73 -16.54 -1.00 15.06
CA PRO A 73 -17.48 -0.46 14.08
C PRO A 73 -16.99 0.85 13.44
N SER A 74 -15.98 1.50 14.05
CA SER A 74 -15.38 2.75 13.55
C SER A 74 -13.96 2.94 14.12
N MET A 75 -13.16 3.77 13.45
CA MET A 75 -11.83 4.17 13.92
C MET A 75 -11.86 5.37 14.88
N GLU A 76 -13.04 5.90 15.21
CA GLU A 76 -13.18 7.06 16.09
C GLU A 76 -12.81 6.69 17.53
N GLY A 77 -11.90 7.44 18.14
CA GLY A 77 -11.42 7.18 19.51
C GLY A 77 -10.52 5.95 19.66
N VAL A 78 -10.20 5.24 18.56
CA VAL A 78 -9.31 4.07 18.57
C VAL A 78 -7.85 4.52 18.61
N ASP A 79 -7.08 3.97 19.55
CA ASP A 79 -5.63 4.12 19.61
C ASP A 79 -4.96 3.20 18.58
N CYS A 80 -4.57 3.76 17.44
CA CYS A 80 -3.94 3.02 16.34
C CYS A 80 -2.59 2.41 16.73
N SER A 81 -1.91 2.94 17.77
CA SER A 81 -0.61 2.40 18.21
C SER A 81 -0.70 1.05 18.91
N GLN A 82 -1.88 0.71 19.43
CA GLN A 82 -2.17 -0.56 20.09
C GLN A 82 -3.05 -1.49 19.24
N LEU A 83 -3.57 -0.97 18.12
CA LEU A 83 -4.44 -1.74 17.24
C LEU A 83 -3.64 -2.84 16.56
N GLN A 84 -4.27 -4.01 16.39
CA GLN A 84 -3.74 -5.16 15.69
C GLN A 84 -4.83 -5.74 14.79
N LEU A 85 -4.43 -6.43 13.72
CA LEU A 85 -5.38 -7.21 12.94
C LEU A 85 -5.91 -8.37 13.78
N LEU A 86 -7.22 -8.62 13.67
CA LEU A 86 -7.82 -9.81 14.26
C LEU A 86 -7.31 -11.08 13.60
N ALA A 87 -7.37 -12.19 14.34
CA ALA A 87 -7.17 -13.49 13.74
C ALA A 87 -8.21 -13.70 12.61
N PRO A 88 -7.81 -14.28 11.47
CA PRO A 88 -8.72 -14.50 10.35
C PRO A 88 -9.93 -15.33 10.76
N HIS A 89 -11.13 -14.85 10.44
CA HIS A 89 -12.39 -15.49 10.86
C HIS A 89 -13.53 -15.38 9.84
N ASP A 90 -13.39 -14.53 8.82
CA ASP A 90 -14.34 -14.35 7.72
C ASP A 90 -13.60 -14.24 6.37
N ASP A 91 -14.32 -14.14 5.25
CA ASP A 91 -13.69 -14.10 3.92
C ASP A 91 -12.68 -12.93 3.79
N THR A 92 -13.08 -11.73 4.22
CA THR A 92 -12.26 -10.52 4.10
C THR A 92 -10.96 -10.61 4.90
N SER A 93 -11.03 -11.00 6.18
CA SER A 93 -9.86 -11.14 7.05
C SER A 93 -8.93 -12.27 6.59
N ASN A 94 -9.48 -13.39 6.10
CA ASN A 94 -8.69 -14.48 5.50
C ASN A 94 -7.93 -14.01 4.25
N ARG A 95 -8.58 -13.23 3.38
CA ARG A 95 -7.95 -12.72 2.16
C ARG A 95 -6.84 -11.71 2.47
N VAL A 96 -7.06 -10.83 3.45
CA VAL A 96 -6.03 -9.88 3.89
C VAL A 96 -4.83 -10.61 4.52
N ASP A 97 -5.07 -11.61 5.37
CA ASP A 97 -4.00 -12.41 5.95
C ASP A 97 -3.19 -13.19 4.90
N ALA A 98 -3.87 -13.75 3.89
CA ALA A 98 -3.23 -14.40 2.77
C ALA A 98 -2.32 -13.42 1.99
N ILE A 99 -2.81 -12.20 1.73
CA ILE A 99 -2.02 -11.13 1.08
C ILE A 99 -0.79 -10.77 1.90
N LEU A 100 -0.94 -10.54 3.21
CA LEU A 100 0.19 -10.23 4.10
C LEU A 100 1.19 -11.38 4.18
N THR A 101 0.71 -12.62 4.21
CA THR A 101 1.55 -13.81 4.24
C THR A 101 2.32 -13.99 2.94
N ALA A 102 1.69 -13.77 1.78
CA ALA A 102 2.36 -13.83 0.49
C ALA A 102 3.46 -12.77 0.37
N ILE A 103 3.19 -11.52 0.75
CA ILE A 103 4.19 -10.44 0.74
C ILE A 103 5.38 -10.79 1.65
N ARG A 104 5.11 -11.37 2.83
CA ARG A 104 6.16 -11.79 3.78
C ARG A 104 6.95 -13.01 3.32
N ALA A 105 6.37 -13.90 2.52
CA ALA A 105 7.05 -15.11 2.06
C ALA A 105 8.30 -14.81 1.21
N GLU A 106 8.30 -13.66 0.53
CA GLU A 106 9.39 -13.23 -0.34
C GLU A 106 10.53 -12.53 0.42
N ARG A 107 10.36 -12.18 1.71
CA ARG A 107 11.21 -11.20 2.40
C ARG A 107 11.59 -11.61 3.82
N LEU A 108 12.82 -11.27 4.20
CA LEU A 108 13.33 -11.36 5.57
C LEU A 108 13.95 -10.00 5.95
N PRO A 109 13.79 -9.51 7.20
CA PRO A 109 13.09 -10.11 8.34
C PRO A 109 11.56 -9.93 8.29
N TYR A 110 10.84 -10.51 9.27
CA TYR A 110 9.39 -10.35 9.40
C TYR A 110 8.98 -8.88 9.52
N GLN A 111 8.08 -8.45 8.65
CA GLN A 111 7.60 -7.07 8.59
C GLN A 111 6.38 -6.88 9.51
N ASN A 112 6.50 -5.96 10.46
CA ASN A 112 5.39 -5.58 11.33
C ASN A 112 4.34 -4.79 10.56
N VAL A 113 3.06 -5.01 10.88
CA VAL A 113 1.95 -4.21 10.35
C VAL A 113 1.75 -3.01 11.27
N VAL A 114 1.91 -1.81 10.73
CA VAL A 114 1.67 -0.54 11.40
C VAL A 114 0.34 0.00 10.90
N ILE A 115 -0.64 0.09 11.80
CA ILE A 115 -1.97 0.59 11.46
C ILE A 115 -2.04 2.08 11.77
N MET A 116 -2.66 2.84 10.88
CA MET A 116 -2.95 4.25 11.08
C MET A 116 -4.28 4.60 10.43
N ARG A 117 -4.90 5.68 10.91
CA ARG A 117 -6.10 6.24 10.31
C ARG A 117 -5.83 7.58 9.67
N GLU A 118 -6.71 7.98 8.76
CA GLU A 118 -6.71 9.32 8.19
C GLU A 118 -6.73 10.38 9.31
N GLY A 119 -5.80 11.33 9.25
CA GLY A 119 -5.63 12.38 10.25
C GLY A 119 -4.90 11.94 11.53
N ASP A 120 -4.29 10.75 11.56
CA ASP A 120 -3.41 10.33 12.66
C ASP A 120 -2.15 11.24 12.72
N PRO A 121 -1.69 11.65 13.91
CA PRO A 121 -0.45 12.42 14.05
C PRO A 121 0.78 11.79 13.38
N ALA A 122 0.83 10.47 13.25
CA ALA A 122 1.93 9.74 12.63
C ALA A 122 1.87 9.70 11.09
N GLU A 123 0.74 10.11 10.49
CA GLU A 123 0.46 10.03 9.04
C GLU A 123 1.49 10.80 8.19
N GLY A 124 2.10 11.85 8.72
CA GLY A 124 3.12 12.62 8.01
C GLY A 124 4.32 11.78 7.56
N ARG A 125 4.73 10.77 8.35
CA ARG A 125 5.82 9.84 7.97
C ARG A 125 5.40 8.86 6.89
N PHE A 126 4.12 8.50 6.86
CA PHE A 126 3.55 7.65 5.82
C PHE A 126 3.51 8.41 4.49
N PHE A 127 3.11 9.68 4.49
CA PHE A 127 3.09 10.52 3.28
C PHE A 127 4.47 10.77 2.67
N TRP A 128 5.56 10.69 3.44
CA TRP A 128 6.92 10.74 2.86
C TRP A 128 7.22 9.56 1.93
N LYS A 129 6.48 8.46 2.04
CA LYS A 129 6.61 7.27 1.19
C LYS A 129 5.78 7.38 -0.10
N LEU A 130 4.92 8.40 -0.22
CA LEU A 130 4.16 8.70 -1.42
C LEU A 130 5.00 9.58 -2.35
N VAL A 131 5.98 8.93 -2.98
CA VAL A 131 7.08 9.57 -3.71
C VAL A 131 6.65 10.34 -4.96
N GLU A 132 5.42 10.18 -5.43
CA GLU A 132 4.92 10.95 -6.57
C GLU A 132 4.52 12.38 -6.19
N ASP A 133 4.26 12.65 -4.91
CA ASP A 133 3.86 13.96 -4.41
C ASP A 133 5.02 14.75 -3.83
N ARG A 134 4.75 16.04 -3.59
CA ARG A 134 5.64 16.86 -2.77
C ARG A 134 5.56 16.42 -1.31
N ALA A 135 6.69 16.41 -0.65
CA ALA A 135 6.81 16.07 0.75
C ALA A 135 7.80 16.99 1.48
N SER A 136 7.56 17.20 2.76
CA SER A 136 8.38 18.08 3.61
C SER A 136 9.64 17.37 4.13
N PHE A 137 10.48 16.86 3.23
CA PHE A 137 11.80 16.31 3.55
C PHE A 137 12.84 16.68 2.48
N PRO A 138 14.16 16.64 2.79
CA PRO A 138 15.21 16.93 1.80
C PRO A 138 15.13 15.98 0.61
N GLY A 139 14.83 16.51 -0.58
CA GLY A 139 14.62 15.72 -1.80
C GLY A 139 13.15 15.52 -2.20
N GLY A 140 12.20 15.81 -1.31
CA GLY A 140 10.76 15.77 -1.57
C GLY A 140 10.16 17.08 -2.09
N SER A 141 10.98 18.08 -2.45
CA SER A 141 10.52 19.42 -2.83
C SER A 141 9.73 19.48 -4.15
N TYR A 142 9.82 18.45 -4.98
CA TYR A 142 9.17 18.38 -6.29
C TYR A 142 8.28 17.14 -6.35
N SER A 143 7.09 17.28 -6.93
CA SER A 143 6.32 16.11 -7.35
C SER A 143 6.96 15.44 -8.57
N TYR A 144 6.56 14.21 -8.86
CA TYR A 144 7.04 13.48 -10.03
C TYR A 144 6.81 14.25 -11.35
N SER A 145 5.63 14.85 -11.52
CA SER A 145 5.30 15.65 -12.71
C SER A 145 6.20 16.89 -12.86
N GLU A 146 6.58 17.52 -11.75
CA GLU A 146 7.44 18.70 -11.75
C GLU A 146 8.88 18.33 -12.10
N TYR A 147 9.36 17.22 -11.55
CA TYR A 147 10.67 16.68 -11.86
C TYR A 147 10.81 16.34 -13.35
N LEU A 148 9.81 15.66 -13.94
CA LEU A 148 9.80 15.39 -15.38
C LEU A 148 9.83 16.68 -16.22
N GLY A 149 9.05 17.69 -15.80
CA GLY A 149 9.05 19.00 -16.45
C GLY A 149 10.43 19.68 -16.41
N GLN A 150 11.16 19.53 -15.30
CA GLN A 150 12.51 20.06 -15.15
C GLN A 150 13.52 19.34 -16.06
N ILE A 151 13.50 18.02 -16.09
CA ILE A 151 14.38 17.21 -16.96
C ILE A 151 14.13 17.53 -18.44
N SER A 152 12.86 17.67 -18.84
CA SER A 152 12.50 18.05 -20.22
C SER A 152 13.11 19.39 -20.62
N ARG A 153 12.99 20.43 -19.76
CA ARG A 153 13.58 21.75 -20.02
C ARG A 153 15.11 21.71 -20.09
N MET A 154 15.76 20.95 -19.22
CA MET A 154 17.22 20.77 -19.24
C MET A 154 17.68 20.11 -20.54
N SER A 155 16.97 19.09 -21.01
CA SER A 155 17.29 18.39 -22.26
C SER A 155 17.21 19.33 -23.49
N LEU A 156 16.25 20.26 -23.50
CA LEU A 156 16.06 21.24 -24.57
C LEU A 156 17.13 22.35 -24.54
N SER A 157 17.59 22.74 -23.34
CA SER A 157 18.60 23.78 -23.17
C SER A 157 20.01 23.32 -23.56
N GLY A 158 20.30 22.01 -23.55
CA GLY A 158 21.60 21.44 -23.91
C GLY A 158 21.93 21.41 -25.41
N GLY A 159 20.96 21.73 -26.28
CA GLY A 159 21.11 21.66 -27.75
C GLY A 159 21.59 22.94 -28.44
N SER A 160 21.78 24.05 -27.71
CA SER A 160 22.21 25.34 -28.29
C SER A 160 23.63 25.70 -27.86
N GLY A 161 24.63 24.97 -28.36
CA GLY A 161 26.04 25.20 -27.97
C GLY A 161 27.10 24.76 -28.99
N GLY A 162 26.73 24.56 -30.26
CA GLY A 162 27.68 24.21 -31.32
C GLY A 162 27.63 25.20 -32.49
N ARG A 163 28.51 26.20 -32.46
CA ARG A 163 28.94 26.98 -33.63
C ARG A 163 30.45 27.22 -33.53
#